data_AF-A0A250VL29-F1
#
_entry.id   AF-A0A250VL29-F1
#
_cell.length_a   1.000
_cell.length_b   1.000
_cell.length_c   1.000
_cell.angle_alpha   90.00
_cell.angle_beta   90.00
_cell.angle_gamma   90.00
#
_symmetry.space_group_name_H-M   'P 1'
#
loop_
_entity.id
_entity.type
_entity.pdbx_description
1 polymer ?
#
loop_
_entity_poly.entity_id
_entity_poly.type
_entity_poly.pdbx_seq_one_letter_code
_entity_poly.pdbx_strand_id
1 'polypeptide(L)'
;MVPDSDRDRARAIARERVSAGLGQPSYAAGLARLGYSDQEIAEVSDRLVDAIISHGDPAAIAAKVREHLAAGADHVTLLSQVGTDFSEGVDQLERLAPALVGVDRSV
;
A
#
# COMPACT_ATOMS: atom_id res chain seq x y z
N MET A 1 1.42 1.69 3.94
CA MET A 1 1.07 2.79 3.03
C MET A 1 2.27 3.73 2.84
N VAL A 2 2.23 4.57 1.80
CA VAL A 2 3.18 5.65 1.51
C VAL A 2 2.38 6.91 1.15
N PRO A 3 1.99 7.74 2.12
CA PRO A 3 1.21 8.94 1.88
C PRO A 3 2.10 10.06 1.33
N ASP A 4 1.90 10.46 0.08
CA ASP A 4 2.63 11.54 -0.56
C ASP A 4 1.79 12.16 -1.69
N SER A 5 1.76 13.48 -1.80
CA SER A 5 1.07 14.19 -2.88
C SER A 5 1.75 14.06 -4.23
N ASP A 6 3.06 13.75 -4.24
CA ASP A 6 3.80 13.43 -5.45
C ASP A 6 3.67 11.93 -5.74
N ARG A 7 2.84 11.61 -6.74
CA ARG A 7 2.52 10.22 -7.11
C ARG A 7 3.75 9.42 -7.55
N ASP A 8 4.65 10.03 -8.30
CA ASP A 8 5.82 9.32 -8.84
C ASP A 8 6.80 9.01 -7.72
N ARG A 9 7.01 9.97 -6.81
CA ARG A 9 7.81 9.74 -5.60
C ARG A 9 7.17 8.67 -4.70
N ALA A 10 5.85 8.73 -4.48
CA ALA A 10 5.13 7.75 -3.67
C ALA A 10 5.31 6.33 -4.21
N ARG A 11 5.16 6.15 -5.53
CA ARG A 11 5.32 4.87 -6.22
C ARG A 11 6.76 4.38 -6.19
N ALA A 12 7.74 5.26 -6.38
CA ALA A 12 9.15 4.90 -6.30
C ALA A 12 9.52 4.34 -4.93
N ILE A 13 9.10 5.03 -3.86
CA ILE A 13 9.29 4.57 -2.48
C ILE A 13 8.54 3.25 -2.22
N ALA A 14 7.31 3.10 -2.71
CA ALA A 14 6.57 1.85 -2.61
C ALA A 14 7.30 0.69 -3.33
N ARG A 15 7.86 0.94 -4.52
CA ARG A 15 8.65 -0.04 -5.27
C ARG A 15 9.88 -0.49 -4.48
N GLU A 16 10.65 0.43 -3.90
CA GLU A 16 11.81 0.08 -3.07
C GLU A 16 11.44 -0.87 -1.93
N ARG A 17 10.28 -0.65 -1.30
CA ARG A 17 9.79 -1.51 -0.21
C ARG A 17 9.38 -2.89 -0.70
N VAL A 18 8.71 -2.99 -1.85
CA VAL A 18 8.39 -4.30 -2.45
C VAL A 18 9.68 -5.03 -2.81
N SER A 19 10.65 -4.36 -3.43
CA SER A 19 11.96 -4.91 -3.77
C SER A 19 12.70 -5.44 -2.54
N ALA A 20 12.70 -4.69 -1.42
CA ALA A 20 13.31 -5.14 -0.17
C ALA A 20 12.67 -6.43 0.36
N GLY A 21 11.35 -6.59 0.22
CA GLY A 21 10.63 -7.81 0.60
C GLY A 21 10.98 -9.03 -0.27
N LEU A 22 11.29 -8.82 -1.56
CA LEU A 22 11.67 -9.89 -2.48
C LEU A 22 13.01 -10.56 -2.15
N GLY A 23 13.84 -9.94 -1.32
CA GLY A 23 15.05 -10.58 -0.76
C GLY A 23 14.73 -11.80 0.12
N GLN A 24 13.48 -11.97 0.56
CA GLN A 24 13.02 -13.16 1.28
C GLN A 24 12.49 -14.21 0.30
N PRO A 25 13.09 -15.41 0.20
CA PRO A 25 12.68 -16.43 -0.79
C PRO A 25 11.21 -16.85 -0.71
N SER A 26 10.62 -16.81 0.50
CA SER A 26 9.21 -17.14 0.72
C SER A 26 8.26 -16.09 0.13
N TYR A 27 8.69 -14.84 -0.02
CA TYR A 27 7.87 -13.73 -0.48
C TYR A 27 7.62 -13.81 -1.99
N ALA A 28 8.68 -13.95 -2.78
CA ALA A 28 8.57 -14.13 -4.24
C ALA A 28 7.75 -15.38 -4.60
N ALA A 29 7.97 -16.50 -3.91
CA ALA A 29 7.18 -17.71 -4.09
C ALA A 29 5.70 -17.51 -3.72
N GLY A 30 5.41 -16.67 -2.73
CA GLY A 30 4.04 -16.27 -2.38
C GLY A 30 3.34 -15.49 -3.49
N LEU A 31 4.03 -14.52 -4.09
CA LEU A 31 3.49 -13.72 -5.19
C LEU A 31 3.21 -14.56 -6.44
N ALA A 32 4.08 -15.53 -6.76
CA ALA A 32 3.83 -16.46 -7.86
C ALA A 32 2.55 -17.28 -7.63
N ARG A 33 2.31 -17.75 -6.40
CA ARG A 33 1.05 -18.46 -6.04
C ARG A 33 -0.19 -17.58 -6.15
N LEU A 34 -0.04 -16.27 -6.03
CA LEU A 34 -1.12 -15.27 -6.20
C LEU A 34 -1.33 -14.89 -7.68
N GLY A 35 -0.58 -15.48 -8.61
CA GLY A 35 -0.76 -15.30 -10.05
C GLY A 35 0.03 -14.18 -10.69
N TYR A 36 1.05 -13.63 -10.01
CA TYR A 36 2.02 -12.74 -10.63
C TYR A 36 3.05 -13.54 -11.42
N SER A 37 3.38 -13.07 -12.63
CA SER A 37 4.41 -13.69 -13.46
C SER A 37 5.82 -13.45 -12.91
N ASP A 38 6.76 -14.33 -13.27
CA ASP A 38 8.17 -14.16 -12.91
C ASP A 38 8.74 -12.83 -13.40
N GLN A 39 8.27 -12.34 -14.57
CA GLN A 39 8.66 -11.05 -15.10
C GLN A 39 8.12 -9.88 -14.25
N GLU A 40 6.84 -9.91 -13.88
CA GLU A 40 6.24 -8.86 -13.02
C GLU A 40 6.93 -8.79 -11.65
N ILE A 41 7.38 -9.93 -11.13
CA ILE A 41 8.12 -10.04 -9.87
C ILE A 41 9.55 -9.52 -10.05
N ALA A 42 10.27 -9.95 -11.09
CA ALA A 42 11.66 -9.55 -11.34
C ALA A 42 11.79 -8.05 -11.63
N GLU A 43 10.84 -7.47 -12.35
CA GLU A 43 10.81 -6.05 -12.70
C GLU A 43 10.15 -5.17 -11.62
N VAL A 44 9.52 -5.78 -10.61
CA VAL A 44 8.72 -5.08 -9.60
C VAL A 44 7.73 -4.12 -10.27
N SER A 45 6.90 -4.71 -11.14
CA SER A 45 6.00 -3.98 -12.04
C SER A 45 5.08 -3.00 -11.30
N ASP A 46 4.64 -1.96 -11.98
CA ASP A 46 3.68 -0.98 -11.40
C ASP A 46 2.44 -1.67 -10.84
N ARG A 47 1.90 -2.67 -11.55
CA ARG A 47 0.75 -3.45 -11.11
C ARG A 47 1.02 -4.16 -9.78
N LEU A 48 2.19 -4.78 -9.64
CA LEU A 48 2.60 -5.45 -8.42
C LEU A 48 2.73 -4.46 -7.26
N VAL A 49 3.37 -3.31 -7.49
CA VAL A 49 3.54 -2.25 -6.49
C VAL A 49 2.20 -1.70 -6.02
N ASP A 50 1.32 -1.33 -6.97
CA ASP A 50 -0.01 -0.76 -6.71
C ASP A 50 -0.94 -1.74 -5.96
N ALA A 51 -0.69 -3.05 -6.07
CA ALA A 51 -1.46 -4.08 -5.38
C ALA A 51 -0.97 -4.38 -3.96
N ILE A 52 0.34 -4.27 -3.70
CA ILE A 52 0.93 -4.61 -2.40
C ILE A 52 0.92 -3.41 -1.46
N ILE A 53 1.27 -2.22 -1.95
CA ILE A 53 1.44 -1.03 -1.13
C ILE A 53 0.50 0.07 -1.60
N SER A 54 -0.42 0.49 -0.74
CA SER A 54 -1.18 1.72 -0.96
C SER A 54 -0.25 2.94 -0.90
N HIS A 55 -0.25 3.77 -1.93
CA HIS A 55 0.59 4.96 -2.02
C HIS A 55 -0.15 6.11 -2.71
N GLY A 56 0.34 7.33 -2.51
CA GLY A 56 -0.22 8.56 -3.07
C GLY A 56 -0.94 9.43 -2.04
N ASP A 57 -1.83 10.29 -2.51
CA ASP A 57 -2.53 11.26 -1.68
C ASP A 57 -3.57 10.58 -0.75
N PRO A 58 -4.16 11.33 0.21
CA PRO A 58 -5.17 10.77 1.11
C PRO A 58 -6.38 10.15 0.40
N ALA A 59 -6.79 10.69 -0.74
CA ALA A 59 -7.94 10.17 -1.50
C ALA A 59 -7.62 8.83 -2.16
N ALA A 60 -6.40 8.67 -2.69
CA ALA A 60 -5.90 7.41 -3.24
C ALA A 60 -5.83 6.32 -2.17
N ILE A 61 -5.35 6.67 -0.96
CA ILE A 61 -5.30 5.73 0.17
C ILE A 61 -6.72 5.36 0.61
N ALA A 62 -7.64 6.32 0.73
CA ALA A 62 -9.03 6.05 1.08
C ALA A 62 -9.76 5.18 0.02
N ALA A 63 -9.43 5.35 -1.27
CA ALA A 63 -9.92 4.47 -2.34
C ALA A 63 -9.44 3.03 -2.15
N LYS A 64 -8.15 2.81 -1.81
CA LYS A 64 -7.63 1.48 -1.51
C LYS A 64 -8.28 0.85 -0.28
N VAL A 65 -8.56 1.63 0.76
CA VAL A 65 -9.33 1.14 1.93
C VAL A 65 -10.72 0.66 1.48
N ARG A 66 -11.43 1.43 0.66
CA ARG A 66 -12.73 1.02 0.10
C ARG A 66 -12.66 -0.25 -0.73
N GLU A 67 -11.62 -0.41 -1.55
CA GLU A 67 -11.39 -1.64 -2.32
C GLU A 67 -11.27 -2.88 -1.40
N HIS A 68 -10.51 -2.77 -0.31
CA HIS A 68 -10.41 -3.86 0.67
C HIS A 68 -11.73 -4.16 1.37
N LEU A 69 -12.47 -3.12 1.78
CA LEU A 69 -13.79 -3.28 2.40
C LEU A 69 -14.80 -3.93 1.45
N ALA A 70 -14.83 -3.50 0.18
CA ALA A 70 -15.67 -4.09 -0.87
C ALA A 70 -15.29 -5.54 -1.18
N ALA A 71 -14.01 -5.90 -1.05
CA ALA A 71 -13.53 -7.27 -1.14
C ALA A 71 -13.91 -8.15 0.08
N GLY A 72 -14.60 -7.57 1.07
CA GLY A 72 -15.15 -8.30 2.22
C GLY A 72 -14.40 -8.07 3.53
N ALA A 73 -13.34 -7.25 3.56
CA ALA A 73 -12.67 -6.92 4.81
C ALA A 73 -13.65 -6.22 5.78
N ASP A 74 -13.64 -6.63 7.04
CA ASP A 74 -14.32 -5.95 8.15
C ASP A 74 -13.40 -4.97 8.89
N HIS A 75 -12.09 -5.15 8.73
CA HIS A 75 -11.07 -4.27 9.29
C HIS A 75 -9.93 -4.06 8.29
N VAL A 76 -9.45 -2.82 8.17
CA VAL A 76 -8.30 -2.45 7.33
C VAL A 76 -7.32 -1.66 8.18
N THR A 77 -6.14 -2.22 8.41
CA THR A 77 -5.09 -1.56 9.19
C THR A 77 -4.16 -0.76 8.27
N LEU A 78 -4.01 0.52 8.58
CA LEU A 78 -3.06 1.40 7.89
C LEU A 78 -1.72 1.39 8.62
N LEU A 79 -0.71 0.80 7.96
CA LEU A 79 0.64 0.71 8.50
C LEU A 79 1.56 1.74 7.84
N SER A 80 2.18 2.60 8.65
CA SER A 80 3.27 3.50 8.21
C SER A 80 4.52 2.71 7.80
N GLN A 81 5.55 3.42 7.37
CA GLN A 81 6.78 2.76 6.98
C GLN A 81 7.49 2.17 8.20
N VAL A 82 8.16 1.03 8.01
CA VAL A 82 8.98 0.46 9.09
C VAL A 82 10.11 1.43 9.36
N GLY A 83 10.27 1.85 10.62
CA GLY A 83 11.25 2.87 10.99
C GLY A 83 10.77 4.31 10.88
N THR A 84 9.51 4.56 10.48
CA THR A 84 8.89 5.88 10.65
C THR A 84 8.88 6.26 12.13
N ASP A 85 9.31 7.48 12.45
CA ASP A 85 9.26 7.99 13.82
C ASP A 85 7.80 8.01 14.32
N PHE A 86 7.60 7.81 15.62
CA PHE A 86 6.25 7.74 16.17
C PHE A 86 5.46 9.03 15.92
N SER A 87 6.07 10.20 16.12
CA SER A 87 5.40 11.49 15.91
C SER A 87 5.06 11.70 14.43
N GLU A 88 5.98 11.36 13.53
CA GLU A 88 5.73 11.41 12.10
C GLU A 88 4.60 10.45 11.68
N GLY A 89 4.55 9.26 12.28
CA GLY A 89 3.47 8.30 12.06
C GLY A 89 2.11 8.85 12.49
N VAL A 90 2.05 9.55 13.64
CA VAL A 90 0.83 10.23 14.09
C VAL A 90 0.43 11.33 13.11
N ASP A 91 1.36 12.20 12.71
CA ASP A 91 1.09 13.28 11.75
C ASP A 91 0.57 12.74 10.40
N GLN A 92 1.12 11.62 9.94
CA GLN A 92 0.65 10.92 8.74
C GLN A 92 -0.80 10.46 8.89
N LEU A 93 -1.14 9.85 10.03
CA LEU A 93 -2.50 9.39 10.31
C LEU A 93 -3.48 10.55 10.45
N GLU A 94 -3.09 11.64 11.12
CA GLU A 94 -3.91 12.85 11.24
C GLU A 94 -4.21 13.47 9.86
N ARG A 95 -3.22 13.50 8.97
CA ARG A 95 -3.40 14.00 7.60
C ARG A 95 -4.36 13.14 6.77
N LEU A 96 -4.39 11.84 7.02
CA LEU A 96 -5.26 10.89 6.32
C LEU A 96 -6.68 10.85 6.90
N ALA A 97 -6.84 11.14 8.19
CA ALA A 97 -8.09 10.99 8.91
C ALA A 97 -9.30 11.64 8.19
N PRO A 98 -9.24 12.89 7.67
CA PRO A 98 -10.38 13.50 6.99
C PRO A 98 -10.87 12.72 5.76
N ALA A 99 -9.98 12.04 5.03
CA ALA A 99 -10.33 11.26 3.85
C ALA A 99 -10.90 9.87 4.20
N LEU A 100 -10.68 9.41 5.43
CA LEU A 100 -11.13 8.11 5.92
C LEU A 100 -12.43 8.18 6.72
N VAL A 101 -12.83 9.36 7.19
CA VAL A 101 -14.13 9.57 7.84
C VAL A 101 -15.25 9.24 6.85
N GLY A 102 -16.16 8.34 7.25
CA GLY A 102 -17.28 7.93 6.42
C GLY A 102 -16.93 6.93 5.32
N VAL A 103 -15.69 6.41 5.29
CA VAL A 103 -15.37 5.26 4.45
C VAL A 103 -16.07 4.03 5.02
N ASP A 104 -17.14 3.61 4.34
CA ASP A 104 -17.91 2.42 4.66
C ASP A 104 -17.81 1.38 3.55
N ARG A 105 -18.38 0.19 3.81
CA ARG A 105 -18.78 -0.73 2.76
C ARG A 105 -19.94 -0.05 2.03
N SER A 106 -19.64 0.76 1.02
CA SER A 106 -20.70 1.36 0.21
C SER A 106 -21.52 0.21 -0.39
N VAL A 107 -22.77 0.10 0.06
CA VAL A 107 -23.76 -0.92 -0.34
C VAL A 107 -24.26 -0.65 -1.75
#